data_AF-A0A7M3WZD8-F1
#
_entry.id   AF-A0A7M3WZD8-F1
#
_cell.length_a   1.000
_cell.length_b   1.000
_cell.length_c   1.000
_cell.angle_alpha   90.00
_cell.angle_beta   90.00
_cell.angle_gamma   90.00
#
_symmetry.space_group_name_H-M   'P 1'
#
loop_
_entity.id
_entity.type
_entity.pdbx_description
1 polymer ?
#
loop_
_entity_poly.entity_id
_entity_poly.type
_entity_poly.pdbx_seq_one_letter_code
_entity_poly.pdbx_strand_id
1 'polypeptide(L)'
;MPLSQVDPFCDTMQFHLVGLSRDAADRFIDLMKEEGIPMQIFGARRNARDYRQWEYVKAHQDELKDTIANIEFACDLSMQPHLTQDNIRVMGQVILDVLAYIAEQSGQ
;
A
#
# COMPACT_ATOMS: atom_id res chain seq x y z
N MET A 1 -28.70 -4.05 11.13
CA MET A 1 -28.57 -4.42 9.70
C MET A 1 -28.02 -3.19 8.98
N PRO A 2 -26.90 -3.30 8.23
CA PRO A 2 -26.39 -2.17 7.45
C PRO A 2 -27.44 -1.69 6.43
N LEU A 3 -27.41 -0.39 6.12
CA LEU A 3 -28.31 0.22 5.12
C LEU A 3 -27.98 -0.35 3.74
N SER A 4 -28.99 -0.66 2.92
CA SER A 4 -28.82 -1.26 1.59
C SER A 4 -28.03 -0.42 0.59
N GLN A 5 -27.76 0.85 0.91
CA GLN A 5 -27.05 1.81 0.08
C GLN A 5 -25.61 2.07 0.57
N VAL A 6 -25.18 1.40 1.64
CA VAL A 6 -23.89 1.65 2.28
C VAL A 6 -23.10 0.35 2.35
N ASP A 7 -22.00 0.32 1.60
CA ASP A 7 -21.01 -0.72 1.74
C ASP A 7 -20.24 -0.53 3.06
N PRO A 8 -20.00 -1.58 3.84
CA PRO A 8 -19.20 -1.47 5.05
C PRO A 8 -17.77 -1.04 4.69
N PHE A 9 -17.32 0.05 5.31
CA PHE A 9 -15.95 0.52 5.19
C PHE A 9 -15.05 -0.35 6.07
N CYS A 10 -14.02 -0.93 5.47
CA CYS A 10 -13.03 -1.74 6.16
C CYS A 10 -12.03 -0.83 6.87
N ASP A 11 -11.48 -1.29 7.99
CA ASP A 11 -10.34 -0.60 8.59
C ASP A 11 -9.14 -0.71 7.62
N THR A 12 -8.08 0.05 7.85
CA THR A 12 -6.89 0.01 7.00
C THR A 12 -5.63 -0.14 7.82
N MET A 13 -4.70 -0.96 7.34
CA MET A 13 -3.34 -1.02 7.87
C MET A 13 -2.40 -0.32 6.89
N GLN A 14 -1.50 0.50 7.42
CA GLN A 14 -0.43 1.13 6.65
C GLN A 14 0.93 0.71 7.18
N PHE A 15 1.87 0.49 6.27
CA PHE A 15 3.26 0.22 6.60
C PHE A 15 4.18 0.75 5.50
N HIS A 16 5.46 0.92 5.81
CA HIS A 16 6.46 1.37 4.83
C HIS A 16 7.28 0.20 4.31
N LEU A 17 7.48 0.17 3.00
CA LEU A 17 8.52 -0.63 2.37
C LEU A 17 9.86 0.10 2.51
N VAL A 18 10.82 -0.55 3.16
CA VAL A 18 12.14 0.05 3.45
C VAL A 18 13.21 -0.69 2.66
N GLY A 19 14.07 0.07 1.97
CA GLY A 19 15.22 -0.49 1.25
C GLY A 19 14.92 -1.10 -0.12
N LEU A 20 13.68 -0.99 -0.61
CA LEU A 20 13.32 -1.40 -1.98
C LEU A 20 13.49 -0.23 -2.97
N SER A 21 13.85 -0.55 -4.21
CA SER A 21 13.73 0.38 -5.34
C SER A 21 12.25 0.59 -5.71
N ARG A 22 11.94 1.63 -6.50
CA ARG A 22 10.59 1.85 -7.02
C ARG A 22 10.06 0.62 -7.78
N ASP A 23 10.86 0.08 -8.70
CA ASP A 23 10.45 -1.06 -9.53
C ASP A 23 10.18 -2.31 -8.68
N ALA A 24 10.99 -2.54 -7.64
CA ALA A 24 10.78 -3.65 -6.71
C ALA A 24 9.53 -3.43 -5.84
N ALA A 25 9.25 -2.20 -5.43
CA ALA A 25 8.04 -1.85 -4.70
C ALA A 25 6.78 -2.01 -5.55
N ASP A 26 6.79 -1.55 -6.81
CA ASP A 26 5.66 -1.72 -7.74
C ASP A 26 5.41 -3.22 -8.00
N ARG A 27 6.47 -3.99 -8.20
CA ARG A 27 6.38 -5.45 -8.34
C ARG A 27 5.83 -6.15 -7.10
N PHE A 28 6.20 -5.68 -5.90
CA PHE A 28 5.62 -6.17 -4.66
C PHE A 28 4.10 -5.99 -4.65
N ILE A 29 3.60 -4.82 -5.04
CA ILE A 29 2.15 -4.58 -5.12
C ILE A 29 1.46 -5.53 -6.10
N ASP A 30 2.05 -5.77 -7.26
CA ASP A 30 1.51 -6.68 -8.27
C ASP A 30 1.44 -8.13 -7.73
N LEU A 31 2.51 -8.62 -7.11
CA LEU A 31 2.56 -9.98 -6.53
C LEU A 31 1.59 -10.13 -5.35
N MET A 32 1.51 -9.14 -4.46
CA MET A 32 0.57 -9.20 -3.33
C MET A 32 -0.89 -9.27 -3.81
N LYS A 33 -1.21 -8.62 -4.93
CA LYS A 33 -2.53 -8.74 -5.58
C LYS A 33 -2.78 -10.15 -6.12
N GLU A 34 -1.76 -10.80 -6.71
CA GLU A 34 -1.84 -12.19 -7.16
C GLU A 34 -2.04 -13.17 -5.99
N GLU A 35 -1.40 -12.91 -4.85
CA GLU A 35 -1.54 -13.66 -3.59
C GLU A 35 -2.87 -13.36 -2.84
N GLY A 36 -3.76 -12.54 -3.43
CA GLY A 36 -5.08 -12.26 -2.88
C GLY A 36 -5.11 -11.20 -1.77
N ILE A 37 -4.04 -10.44 -1.59
CA ILE A 37 -3.94 -9.34 -0.62
C ILE A 37 -3.72 -8.02 -1.40
N PRO A 38 -4.77 -7.48 -2.04
CA PRO A 38 -4.65 -6.24 -2.81
C PRO A 38 -4.30 -5.07 -1.90
N MET A 39 -3.36 -4.26 -2.36
CA MET A 39 -2.85 -3.07 -1.66
C MET A 39 -2.45 -1.99 -2.66
N GLN A 40 -2.20 -0.78 -2.17
CA GLN A 40 -1.74 0.35 -2.98
C GLN A 40 -0.56 1.05 -2.30
N ILE A 41 0.26 1.73 -3.10
CA ILE A 41 1.27 2.68 -2.58
C ILE A 41 0.65 4.09 -2.60
N PHE A 42 0.72 4.78 -1.48
CA PHE A 42 0.18 6.13 -1.33
C PHE A 42 0.82 7.13 -2.30
N GLY A 43 2.15 7.10 -2.42
CA GLY A 43 2.92 7.99 -3.30
C GLY A 43 2.98 7.56 -4.77
N ALA A 44 2.25 6.52 -5.18
CA ALA A 44 2.22 6.08 -6.58
C ALA A 44 1.33 6.99 -7.44
N ARG A 45 1.68 7.12 -8.73
CA ARG A 45 0.91 7.92 -9.70
C ARG A 45 -0.56 7.47 -9.71
N ARG A 46 -1.48 8.46 -9.75
CA ARG A 46 -2.95 8.30 -9.74
C ARG A 46 -3.60 8.02 -8.39
N ASN A 47 -2.86 8.12 -7.28
CA ASN A 47 -3.50 8.10 -5.97
C ASN A 47 -4.15 9.45 -5.66
N ALA A 48 -5.47 9.48 -5.48
CA ALA A 48 -6.20 10.69 -5.12
C ALA A 48 -5.78 11.28 -3.76
N ARG A 49 -5.08 10.51 -2.91
CA ARG A 49 -4.54 10.95 -1.62
C ARG A 49 -3.14 11.57 -1.74
N ASP A 50 -2.51 11.50 -2.90
CA ASP A 50 -1.28 12.24 -3.17
C ASP A 50 -1.63 13.69 -3.51
N TYR A 51 -1.30 14.61 -2.60
CA TYR A 51 -1.62 16.04 -2.74
C TYR A 51 -1.03 16.67 -4.01
N ARG A 52 0.03 16.08 -4.57
CA ARG A 52 0.65 16.54 -5.83
C ARG A 52 -0.29 16.36 -7.03
N GLN A 53 -1.33 15.53 -6.92
CA GLN A 53 -2.34 15.33 -7.95
C GLN A 53 -3.49 16.36 -7.85
N TRP A 54 -3.51 17.24 -6.84
CA TRP A 54 -4.60 18.17 -6.60
C TRP A 54 -4.43 19.47 -7.38
N GLU A 55 -4.79 19.45 -8.67
CA GLU A 55 -4.66 20.60 -9.58
C GLU A 55 -5.41 21.87 -9.12
N TYR A 56 -6.43 21.71 -8.27
CA TYR A 56 -7.23 22.82 -7.73
C TYR A 56 -6.53 23.57 -6.59
N VAL A 57 -5.44 23.04 -6.02
CA VAL A 57 -4.67 23.72 -4.97
C VAL A 57 -3.39 24.30 -5.55
N LYS A 58 -3.43 25.59 -5.90
CA LYS A 58 -2.29 26.32 -6.47
C LYS A 58 -1.12 26.54 -5.49
N ALA A 59 -1.35 26.34 -4.19
CA ALA A 59 -0.41 26.68 -3.11
C ALA A 59 0.65 25.60 -2.83
N HIS A 60 0.62 24.45 -3.50
CA HIS A 60 1.46 23.31 -3.12
C HIS A 60 2.42 22.90 -4.24
N GLN A 61 3.44 23.74 -4.44
CA GLN A 61 4.66 23.32 -5.14
C GLN A 61 5.94 23.64 -4.35
N ASP A 62 5.82 24.38 -3.23
CA ASP A 62 6.90 24.44 -2.24
C ASP A 62 7.04 23.05 -1.62
N GLU A 63 8.18 22.41 -1.88
CA GLU A 63 8.38 20.97 -1.76
C GLU A 63 8.21 20.50 -0.31
N LEU A 64 7.09 19.86 0.02
CA LEU A 64 6.92 19.09 1.26
C LEU A 64 7.77 17.81 1.17
N LYS A 65 9.09 17.96 1.12
CA LYS A 65 10.06 16.88 0.88
C LYS A 65 9.86 15.72 1.84
N ASP A 66 9.65 16.04 3.11
CA ASP A 66 9.44 15.04 4.15
C ASP A 66 8.11 14.31 3.97
N THR A 67 7.06 15.01 3.50
CA THR A 67 5.77 14.38 3.18
C THR A 67 5.90 13.46 1.99
N ILE A 68 6.59 13.91 0.92
CA ILE A 68 6.83 13.11 -0.27
C ILE A 68 7.59 11.83 0.10
N ALA A 69 8.71 11.96 0.82
CA ALA A 69 9.50 10.81 1.28
C ALA A 69 8.66 9.86 2.14
N ASN A 70 7.81 10.40 3.03
CA ASN A 70 6.98 9.59 3.91
C ASN A 70 5.87 8.82 3.16
N ILE A 71 5.31 9.35 2.08
CA ILE A 71 4.25 8.66 1.32
C ILE A 71 4.80 7.78 0.19
N GLU A 72 6.07 7.97 -0.20
CA GLU A 72 6.66 7.39 -1.41
C GLU A 72 6.62 5.86 -1.46
N PHE A 73 6.76 5.23 -0.29
CA PHE A 73 6.78 3.78 -0.09
C PHE A 73 5.79 3.33 1.00
N ALA A 74 4.82 4.18 1.32
CA ALA A 74 3.76 3.82 2.25
C ALA A 74 2.72 2.96 1.52
N CYS A 75 2.62 1.69 1.92
CA CYS A 75 1.59 0.78 1.47
C CYS A 75 0.33 0.91 2.32
N ASP A 76 -0.84 0.76 1.71
CA ASP A 76 -2.10 0.62 2.40
C ASP A 76 -2.90 -0.59 1.92
N LEU A 77 -3.49 -1.31 2.87
CA LEU A 77 -4.40 -2.41 2.62
C LEU A 77 -5.65 -2.30 3.47
N SER A 78 -6.76 -2.81 2.94
CA SER A 78 -8.01 -2.92 3.67
C SER A 78 -8.04 -4.16 4.58
N MET A 79 -8.42 -3.95 5.83
CA MET A 79 -8.57 -4.96 6.87
C MET A 79 -10.05 -5.32 6.99
N GLN A 80 -10.40 -6.50 6.48
CA GLN A 80 -11.79 -6.95 6.47
C GLN A 80 -12.27 -7.30 7.89
N PRO A 81 -13.52 -6.96 8.27
CA PRO A 81 -14.04 -7.17 9.62
C PRO A 81 -14.15 -8.64 10.03
N HIS A 82 -14.09 -9.57 9.07
CA HIS A 82 -14.14 -11.01 9.32
C HIS A 82 -12.75 -11.66 9.46
N LEU A 83 -11.66 -10.88 9.35
CA LEU A 83 -10.30 -11.41 9.55
C LEU A 83 -10.11 -11.86 11.00
N THR A 84 -9.72 -13.11 11.15
CA THR A 84 -9.30 -13.68 12.44
C THR A 84 -7.81 -13.44 12.67
N GLN A 85 -7.34 -13.65 13.89
CA GLN A 85 -5.90 -13.56 14.20
C GLN A 85 -5.06 -14.53 13.34
N ASP A 86 -5.59 -15.71 13.02
CA ASP A 86 -4.90 -16.68 12.16
C ASP A 86 -4.83 -16.17 10.71
N ASN A 87 -5.88 -15.51 10.21
CA ASN A 87 -5.81 -14.86 8.90
C ASN A 87 -4.73 -13.77 8.89
N ILE A 88 -4.64 -12.95 9.94
CA ILE A 88 -3.59 -11.92 10.04
C ILE A 88 -2.18 -12.54 10.05
N ARG A 89 -1.99 -13.67 10.74
CA ARG A 89 -0.70 -14.39 10.74
C ARG A 89 -0.35 -14.91 9.34
N VAL A 90 -1.31 -15.50 8.64
CA VAL A 90 -1.11 -15.98 7.26
C VAL A 90 -0.78 -14.81 6.33
N MET A 91 -1.54 -13.71 6.40
CA MET A 91 -1.25 -12.51 5.61
C MET A 91 0.16 -11.97 5.88
N GLY A 92 0.57 -11.91 7.15
CA GLY A 92 1.93 -11.51 7.52
C GLY A 92 3.00 -12.42 6.95
N GLN A 93 2.78 -13.74 6.97
CA GLN A 93 3.71 -14.70 6.37
C GLN A 93 3.82 -14.51 4.85
N VAL A 94 2.69 -14.37 4.15
CA VAL A 94 2.66 -14.12 2.70
C VAL A 94 3.43 -12.85 2.35
N ILE A 95 3.23 -11.76 3.10
CA ILE A 95 3.97 -10.50 2.89
C ILE A 95 5.49 -10.74 3.01
N LEU A 96 5.93 -11.49 4.02
CA LEU A 96 7.34 -11.80 4.23
C LEU A 96 7.91 -12.69 3.11
N ASP A 97 7.15 -13.70 2.67
CA ASP A 97 7.57 -14.64 1.63
C ASP A 97 7.72 -13.93 0.28
N VAL A 98 6.78 -13.05 -0.08
CA VAL A 98 6.86 -12.24 -1.31
C VAL A 98 8.05 -11.28 -1.25
N LEU A 99 8.31 -10.63 -0.11
CA LEU A 99 9.47 -9.77 0.06
C LEU A 99 10.78 -10.54 -0.10
N ALA A 100 10.88 -11.75 0.49
CA ALA A 100 12.05 -12.61 0.35
C ALA A 100 12.27 -13.00 -1.13
N TYR A 101 11.21 -13.40 -1.82
CA TYR A 101 11.26 -13.73 -3.25
C TYR A 101 11.75 -12.56 -4.12
N ILE A 102 11.30 -11.34 -3.86
CA ILE A 102 11.77 -10.14 -4.59
C ILE A 102 13.25 -9.85 -4.28
N ALA A 103 13.66 -10.01 -3.03
CA ALA A 103 15.03 -9.78 -2.61
C ALA A 103 16.01 -10.76 -3.29
N GLU A 104 15.64 -12.04 -3.40
CA GLU A 104 16.43 -13.07 -4.09
C GLU A 104 16.65 -12.73 -5.57
N GLN A 105 15.65 -12.16 -6.23
CA GLN A 105 15.75 -11.77 -7.65
C GLN A 105 16.50 -10.47 -7.88
N SER A 106 16.58 -9.60 -6.87
CA SER A 106 17.33 -8.35 -6.96
C SER A 106 18.82 -8.53 -6.69
N GLY A 107 19.20 -9.69 -6.10
CA GLY A 107 20.58 -10.10 -5.87
C GLY A 107 21.21 -10.93 -7.00
N GLN A 108 20.44 -11.27 -8.03
CA GLN A 108 20.90 -11.87 -9.29
C GLN A 108 21.15 -10.79 -10.35
#